data_AF-A0A956BUV3-F1
#
_entry.id   AF-A0A956BUV3-F1
#
_cell.length_a   1.000
_cell.length_b   1.000
_cell.length_c   1.000
_cell.angle_alpha   90.00
_cell.angle_beta   90.00
_cell.angle_gamma   90.00
#
_symmetry.space_group_name_H-M   'P 1'
#
loop_
_entity.id
_entity.type
_entity.pdbx_description
1 polymer ?
#
loop_
_entity_poly.entity_id
_entity_poly.type
_entity_poly.pdbx_seq_one_letter_code
_entity_poly.pdbx_strand_id
1 'polypeptide(L)'
;MLETTRRTAVRPSPFFHVTLVAGLLAAATLLGVGPARAQLFDTVDRSIAAGVASAPTPVSVGRGDGAGGVIGEDTGAGRATTMAFDSDVLGRVRIAVAGGGCTAPGSFAVIYFDSVQGGVASTLELTDIDTPEDAAISGGGLLMPSVSDLAFGPGFDADFAIAFTNTMAGASATLVALSAGAPHTPIGSLAATQSVAGVCSRLEITGLTLASLGLTQGDSFDWLATLLDGVSGARTNEFQGVVSPPATNPGLSSVTLTQGDFNRFDSVDRVLVNEVDSDSPGSDTAEFVELFGAGDTALDGALIVFFNGSGDVSYRSIDLDGFALNGAGYFFTANPGVAGAGITFANSTLQNGPDAVALYLLPSMTNGTTVSSGELVDALVYGHTAPATTLMVDTLTPGQMMIAEGGSAAEREAKSIQRCPNGAGAPRDTSAFQ
;
A
#
# COMPACT_ATOMS: atom_id res chain seq x y z
N MET A 1 59.04 7.22 43.20
CA MET A 1 60.51 7.22 43.21
C MET A 1 60.98 6.58 41.90
N LEU A 2 61.69 7.37 41.08
CA LEU A 2 62.47 7.05 39.86
C LEU A 2 61.76 6.21 38.78
N GLU A 3 61.35 6.69 37.61
CA GLU A 3 61.97 7.59 36.62
C GLU A 3 63.38 7.17 36.16
N THR A 4 63.48 6.66 34.92
CA THR A 4 64.53 6.89 33.89
C THR A 4 64.42 5.82 32.78
N THR A 5 64.71 5.98 31.48
CA THR A 5 64.77 7.09 30.52
C THR A 5 64.83 6.44 29.12
N ARG A 6 64.26 7.12 28.12
CA ARG A 6 64.29 6.87 26.66
C ARG A 6 65.67 6.53 26.07
N ARG A 7 65.68 5.80 24.94
CA ARG A 7 66.47 6.15 23.73
C ARG A 7 65.76 5.76 22.41
N THR A 8 65.54 6.80 21.61
CA THR A 8 65.39 6.93 20.14
C THR A 8 66.55 6.24 19.37
N ALA A 9 66.54 5.91 18.07
CA ALA A 9 65.77 6.30 16.89
C ALA A 9 66.14 5.40 15.66
N VAL A 10 65.54 5.73 14.51
CA VAL A 10 66.08 5.70 13.12
C VAL A 10 65.56 4.57 12.20
N ARG A 11 64.72 4.96 11.22
CA ARG A 11 64.55 4.28 9.92
C ARG A 11 65.65 4.74 8.95
N PRO A 12 66.03 3.92 7.96
CA PRO A 12 65.66 4.28 6.59
C PRO A 12 65.30 3.08 5.68
N SER A 13 64.40 3.32 4.74
CA SER A 13 64.19 2.50 3.52
C SER A 13 65.29 2.79 2.48
N PRO A 14 65.52 1.88 1.52
CA PRO A 14 65.29 2.28 0.13
C PRO A 14 64.72 1.17 -0.80
N PHE A 15 64.34 1.64 -1.98
CA PHE A 15 63.58 1.07 -3.11
C PHE A 15 64.28 -0.03 -3.94
N PHE A 16 63.48 -0.89 -4.60
CA PHE A 16 63.61 -1.42 -5.99
C PHE A 16 62.27 -2.14 -6.34
N HIS A 17 61.30 -1.54 -7.04
CA HIS A 17 61.04 -1.54 -8.51
C HIS A 17 61.13 -2.89 -9.25
N VAL A 18 59.98 -3.49 -9.65
CA VAL A 18 59.63 -3.90 -11.04
C VAL A 18 58.08 -4.02 -11.21
N THR A 19 57.52 -3.06 -11.96
CA THR A 19 56.54 -3.08 -13.06
C THR A 19 55.39 -4.12 -13.17
N LEU A 20 54.17 -3.59 -12.97
CA LEU A 20 52.96 -3.58 -13.84
C LEU A 20 52.53 -4.83 -14.65
N VAL A 21 51.32 -5.33 -14.35
CA VAL A 21 50.28 -5.60 -15.37
C VAL A 21 48.95 -5.02 -14.87
N ALA A 22 48.33 -4.22 -15.73
CA ALA A 22 47.07 -3.52 -15.51
C ALA A 22 45.87 -4.42 -15.80
N GLY A 23 44.74 -4.15 -15.13
CA GLY A 23 43.42 -4.56 -15.60
C GLY A 23 42.43 -4.95 -14.50
N LEU A 24 41.77 -3.96 -13.88
CA LEU A 24 40.30 -3.88 -13.94
C LEU A 24 39.83 -2.52 -13.43
N LEU A 25 39.06 -1.87 -14.28
CA LEU A 25 38.37 -0.62 -14.06
C LEU A 25 36.93 -0.93 -13.62
N ALA A 26 36.39 -0.02 -12.80
CA ALA A 26 34.98 0.37 -12.71
C ALA A 26 34.11 -0.20 -11.57
N ALA A 27 33.42 0.78 -10.97
CA ALA A 27 32.12 0.73 -10.30
C ALA A 27 32.06 0.13 -8.88
N ALA A 28 32.57 0.89 -7.90
CA ALA A 28 31.86 1.00 -6.63
C ALA A 28 30.87 2.17 -6.76
N THR A 29 29.70 1.90 -7.33
CA THR A 29 28.56 2.81 -7.27
C THR A 29 28.17 2.97 -5.81
N LEU A 30 28.03 4.24 -5.43
CA LEU A 30 27.39 4.74 -4.24
C LEU A 30 26.04 4.02 -4.07
N LEU A 31 25.93 3.07 -3.14
CA LEU A 31 24.63 2.63 -2.64
C LEU A 31 24.11 3.77 -1.77
N GLY A 32 23.45 4.71 -2.44
CA GLY A 32 22.58 5.68 -1.78
C GLY A 32 21.57 4.90 -0.97
N VAL A 33 21.54 5.16 0.33
CA VAL A 33 20.47 4.73 1.21
C VAL A 33 19.23 5.50 0.74
N GLY A 34 18.40 4.86 -0.08
CA GLY A 34 17.10 5.41 -0.44
C GLY A 34 16.21 5.53 0.80
N PRO A 35 15.14 6.35 0.76
CA PRO A 35 14.17 6.41 1.84
C PRO A 35 13.67 5.00 2.17
N ALA A 36 13.51 4.73 3.46
CA ALA A 36 13.04 3.45 3.97
C ALA A 36 11.78 3.01 3.20
N ARG A 37 11.80 1.79 2.66
CA ARG A 37 10.65 1.12 2.04
C ARG A 37 9.41 1.38 2.89
N ALA A 38 8.35 1.92 2.28
CA ALA A 38 7.06 1.98 2.94
C ALA A 38 6.65 0.54 3.23
N GLN A 39 6.71 0.17 4.50
CA GLN A 39 6.16 -1.09 4.97
C GLN A 39 4.67 -1.07 4.69
N LEU A 40 4.11 -2.22 4.26
CA LEU A 40 2.69 -2.50 4.30
C LEU A 40 2.14 -2.02 5.65
N PHE A 41 1.33 -0.98 5.63
CA PHE A 41 0.49 -0.67 6.77
C PHE A 41 -0.82 -1.41 6.60
N ASP A 42 -0.83 -2.64 7.12
CA ASP A 42 -1.97 -3.11 7.88
C ASP A 42 -2.25 -2.07 8.97
N THR A 43 -3.29 -1.28 8.74
CA THR A 43 -4.11 -0.85 9.86
C THR A 43 -5.54 -1.00 9.45
N VAL A 44 -6.09 -2.17 9.79
CA VAL A 44 -7.41 -2.29 10.43
C VAL A 44 -8.45 -1.36 9.84
N ASP A 45 -9.40 -1.91 9.08
CA ASP A 45 -10.73 -1.30 8.91
C ASP A 45 -11.22 -0.73 10.25
N ARG A 46 -11.06 0.58 10.37
CA ARG A 46 -11.69 1.41 11.38
C ARG A 46 -12.45 2.46 10.62
N SER A 47 -13.49 2.01 9.95
CA SER A 47 -14.76 2.72 9.99
C SER A 47 -15.04 3.16 11.45
N ILE A 48 -14.49 4.33 11.80
CA ILE A 48 -14.82 5.15 12.96
C ILE A 48 -14.75 4.40 14.32
N ALA A 49 -13.57 3.92 14.76
CA ALA A 49 -13.32 3.72 16.20
C ALA A 49 -11.86 3.39 16.59
N ALA A 50 -11.28 4.27 17.40
CA ALA A 50 -10.37 4.00 18.52
C ALA A 50 -9.10 3.12 18.33
N GLY A 51 -7.95 3.82 18.32
CA GLY A 51 -6.80 3.52 19.19
C GLY A 51 -5.85 2.35 18.84
N VAL A 52 -4.54 2.62 18.87
CA VAL A 52 -3.38 1.70 18.73
C VAL A 52 -2.87 1.55 17.30
N ALA A 53 -1.56 1.50 16.99
CA ALA A 53 -0.36 2.18 17.48
C ALA A 53 0.84 1.60 16.71
N SER A 54 1.47 2.44 15.88
CA SER A 54 2.91 2.52 15.57
C SER A 54 3.02 3.06 14.15
N ALA A 55 3.01 4.38 14.04
CA ALA A 55 3.33 5.05 12.79
C ALA A 55 4.75 4.61 12.34
N PRO A 56 5.02 4.50 11.03
CA PRO A 56 6.41 4.46 10.58
C PRO A 56 7.10 5.74 11.10
N THR A 57 8.42 5.67 11.29
CA THR A 57 9.21 6.88 11.55
C THR A 57 8.83 7.95 10.53
N PRO A 58 8.42 9.17 10.95
CA PRO A 58 8.03 10.22 10.01
C PRO A 58 9.17 10.45 9.03
N VAL A 59 8.95 10.15 7.74
CA VAL A 59 9.86 10.60 6.69
C VAL A 59 9.52 12.07 6.49
N SER A 60 10.26 12.92 7.20
CA SER A 60 10.17 14.38 7.25
C SER A 60 8.89 14.96 7.85
N VAL A 61 9.09 15.99 8.67
CA VAL A 61 8.01 16.70 9.36
C VAL A 61 8.05 18.14 8.82
N GLY A 62 7.06 18.53 8.01
CA GLY A 62 6.88 19.94 7.62
C GLY A 62 6.73 20.80 8.87
N ARG A 63 7.31 22.01 8.89
CA ARG A 63 7.37 22.86 10.08
C ARG A 63 6.23 23.87 10.09
N GLY A 64 5.19 23.69 10.88
CA GLY A 64 4.06 24.64 10.90
C GLY A 64 4.43 25.99 11.48
N ASP A 65 4.61 26.98 10.60
CA ASP A 65 4.65 28.41 10.91
C ASP A 65 3.72 29.24 9.98
N GLY A 66 2.83 28.57 9.21
CA GLY A 66 1.96 29.17 8.20
C GLY A 66 0.56 28.53 8.08
N ALA A 67 -0.27 29.07 7.19
CA ALA A 67 -1.72 28.83 7.14
C ALA A 67 -2.10 27.41 6.68
N GLY A 68 -2.66 26.60 7.59
CA GLY A 68 -3.52 25.45 7.24
C GLY A 68 -3.24 24.15 7.97
N GLY A 69 -2.01 23.89 8.44
CA GLY A 69 -1.69 22.76 9.34
C GLY A 69 -2.18 21.37 8.89
N VAL A 70 -2.59 21.17 7.64
CA VAL A 70 -3.27 19.93 7.20
C VAL A 70 -2.26 18.80 7.07
N ILE A 71 -1.06 19.08 6.55
CA ILE A 71 -0.02 18.10 6.21
C ILE A 71 1.36 18.41 6.84
N GLY A 72 1.41 19.25 7.88
CA GLY A 72 2.63 19.63 8.61
C GLY A 72 2.54 19.46 10.12
N GLU A 73 3.55 19.91 10.86
CA GLU A 73 3.60 19.88 12.32
C GLU A 73 3.03 21.14 12.94
N ASP A 74 2.04 20.99 13.82
CA ASP A 74 1.67 22.06 14.74
C ASP A 74 2.79 22.25 15.77
N THR A 75 3.67 23.22 15.51
CA THR A 75 4.82 23.55 16.37
C THR A 75 4.40 24.06 17.75
N GLY A 76 3.13 24.43 17.96
CA GLY A 76 2.58 24.87 19.24
C GLY A 76 2.02 23.73 20.10
N ALA A 77 1.53 22.64 19.48
CA ALA A 77 0.91 21.51 20.17
C ALA A 77 1.71 20.20 20.10
N GLY A 78 2.82 20.16 19.35
CA GLY A 78 3.64 18.96 19.16
C GLY A 78 2.90 17.85 18.41
N ARG A 79 1.95 18.21 17.54
CA ARG A 79 1.17 17.25 16.74
C ARG A 79 1.69 17.28 15.30
N ALA A 80 2.40 16.23 14.90
CA ALA A 80 2.77 16.02 13.50
C ALA A 80 1.57 15.45 12.74
N THR A 81 1.28 15.98 11.54
CA THR A 81 0.38 15.27 10.62
C THR A 81 1.02 13.96 10.19
N THR A 82 0.22 12.90 10.20
CA THR A 82 0.49 11.64 9.52
C THR A 82 -0.42 11.50 8.30
N MET A 83 0.16 11.14 7.16
CA MET A 83 -0.59 10.66 5.99
C MET A 83 -0.27 9.19 5.77
N ALA A 84 -1.28 8.40 5.44
CA ALA A 84 -1.14 6.98 5.14
C ALA A 84 -1.92 6.63 3.88
N PHE A 85 -1.37 5.70 3.11
CA PHE A 85 -2.02 5.07 1.97
C PHE A 85 -2.24 3.61 2.31
N ASP A 86 -3.38 3.11 1.91
CA ASP A 86 -3.73 1.69 1.99
C ASP A 86 -4.41 1.29 0.69
N SER A 87 -4.20 0.04 0.26
CA SER A 87 -4.87 -0.53 -0.90
C SER A 87 -5.43 -1.90 -0.57
N ASP A 88 -6.63 -2.19 -1.08
CA ASP A 88 -7.17 -3.54 -1.01
C ASP A 88 -6.96 -4.33 -2.31
N VAL A 89 -7.43 -5.57 -2.26
CA VAL A 89 -7.29 -6.55 -3.35
C VAL A 89 -8.19 -6.29 -4.56
N LEU A 90 -9.05 -5.26 -4.49
CA LEU A 90 -9.80 -4.75 -5.63
C LEU A 90 -9.09 -3.54 -6.25
N GLY A 91 -7.89 -3.20 -5.77
CA GLY A 91 -7.13 -2.04 -6.19
C GLY A 91 -7.76 -0.72 -5.74
N ARG A 92 -8.64 -0.72 -4.74
CA ARG A 92 -9.16 0.52 -4.16
C ARG A 92 -8.11 1.08 -3.22
N VAL A 93 -7.82 2.37 -3.34
CA VAL A 93 -6.84 3.06 -2.51
C VAL A 93 -7.56 4.01 -1.56
N ARG A 94 -7.16 3.99 -0.30
CA ARG A 94 -7.63 4.91 0.73
C ARG A 94 -6.48 5.77 1.20
N ILE A 95 -6.77 7.06 1.42
CA ILE A 95 -5.80 8.00 1.99
C ILE A 95 -6.34 8.47 3.33
N ALA A 96 -5.56 8.28 4.39
CA ALA A 96 -5.89 8.77 5.72
C ALA A 96 -4.98 9.94 6.10
N VAL A 97 -5.56 11.03 6.59
CA VAL A 97 -4.83 12.19 7.11
C VAL A 97 -5.25 12.42 8.56
N ALA A 98 -4.29 12.41 9.48
CA ALA A 98 -4.54 12.58 10.91
C ALA A 98 -3.53 13.52 11.56
N GLY A 99 -3.93 14.19 12.65
CA GLY A 99 -3.07 15.13 13.38
C GLY A 99 -3.08 16.56 12.85
N GLY A 100 -3.55 16.77 11.62
CA GLY A 100 -3.63 18.08 10.98
C GLY A 100 -4.83 18.95 11.39
N GLY A 101 -4.70 20.25 11.12
CA GLY A 101 -5.70 21.29 11.39
C GLY A 101 -6.61 21.62 10.19
N CYS A 102 -7.29 22.76 10.28
CA CYS A 102 -8.15 23.26 9.21
C CYS A 102 -7.34 23.90 8.09
N THR A 103 -7.63 23.53 6.85
CA THR A 103 -7.16 24.27 5.69
C THR A 103 -7.70 25.71 5.73
N ALA A 104 -6.84 26.69 5.45
CA ALA A 104 -7.28 28.07 5.31
C ALA A 104 -8.16 28.25 4.04
N PRO A 105 -9.09 29.21 4.01
CA PRO A 105 -9.93 29.44 2.83
C PRO A 105 -9.08 29.75 1.60
N GLY A 106 -9.29 29.01 0.52
CA GLY A 106 -8.52 29.15 -0.73
C GLY A 106 -7.20 28.37 -0.77
N SER A 107 -6.83 27.70 0.32
CA SER A 107 -5.65 26.82 0.35
C SER A 107 -6.02 25.35 0.16
N PHE A 108 -5.09 24.59 -0.42
CA PHE A 108 -5.26 23.18 -0.76
C PHE A 108 -3.99 22.43 -0.43
N ALA A 109 -4.16 21.27 0.22
CA ALA A 109 -3.10 20.28 0.23
C ALA A 109 -3.14 19.57 -1.12
N VAL A 110 -2.01 19.53 -1.80
CA VAL A 110 -1.85 18.90 -3.11
C VAL A 110 -0.95 17.70 -2.96
N ILE A 111 -1.44 16.53 -3.38
CA ILE A 111 -0.66 15.31 -3.52
C ILE A 111 -0.35 15.15 -5.00
N TYR A 112 0.93 15.00 -5.36
CA TYR A 112 1.35 14.63 -6.70
C TYR A 112 1.70 13.15 -6.72
N PHE A 113 1.39 12.48 -7.82
CA PHE A 113 1.67 11.07 -8.07
C PHE A 113 2.51 10.93 -9.33
N ASP A 114 3.59 10.17 -9.24
CA ASP A 114 4.33 9.60 -10.37
C ASP A 114 4.03 8.09 -10.37
N SER A 115 3.25 7.66 -11.35
CA SER A 115 2.72 6.29 -11.39
C SER A 115 2.79 5.66 -12.77
N VAL A 116 2.96 6.44 -13.84
CA VAL A 116 3.11 5.95 -15.20
C VAL A 116 4.33 6.59 -15.85
N GLN A 117 4.87 5.95 -16.88
CA GLN A 117 5.98 6.55 -17.60
C GLN A 117 5.52 7.83 -18.31
N GLY A 118 6.05 8.99 -17.91
CA GLY A 118 5.64 10.25 -18.49
C GLY A 118 5.71 11.37 -17.46
N GLY A 119 4.67 12.19 -17.38
CA GLY A 119 4.53 13.23 -16.38
C GLY A 119 5.19 14.58 -16.69
N VAL A 120 5.10 15.47 -15.71
CA VAL A 120 5.74 16.78 -15.70
C VAL A 120 6.83 16.84 -14.62
N ALA A 121 7.98 17.41 -14.94
CA ALA A 121 9.11 17.51 -14.00
C ALA A 121 9.00 18.75 -13.09
N SER A 122 8.06 19.65 -13.38
CA SER A 122 7.82 20.84 -12.58
C SER A 122 6.40 21.38 -12.78
N THR A 123 5.86 22.04 -11.74
CA THR A 123 4.62 22.79 -11.88
C THR A 123 4.74 23.98 -12.85
N LEU A 124 5.95 24.40 -13.21
CA LEU A 124 6.21 25.39 -14.28
C LEU A 124 5.62 24.99 -15.64
N GLU A 125 5.45 23.68 -15.86
CA GLU A 125 4.90 23.14 -17.09
C GLU A 125 3.36 23.18 -17.10
N LEU A 126 2.75 23.43 -15.95
CA LEU A 126 1.31 23.42 -15.75
C LEU A 126 0.76 24.85 -15.84
N THR A 127 -0.33 25.02 -16.59
CA THR A 127 -0.90 26.35 -16.87
C THR A 127 -2.35 26.48 -16.46
N ASP A 128 -2.96 25.41 -15.94
CA ASP A 128 -4.36 25.43 -15.55
C ASP A 128 -4.54 26.16 -14.22
N ILE A 129 -5.30 27.25 -14.26
CA ILE A 129 -5.60 28.10 -13.11
C ILE A 129 -7.08 28.50 -13.10
N ASP A 130 -7.95 27.73 -13.75
CA ASP A 130 -9.36 28.10 -13.93
C ASP A 130 -10.15 28.09 -12.61
N THR A 131 -9.72 27.28 -11.65
CA THR A 131 -10.26 27.19 -10.30
C THR A 131 -9.16 27.38 -9.25
N PRO A 132 -9.50 27.71 -7.97
CA PRO A 132 -8.49 27.75 -6.91
C PRO A 132 -7.77 26.39 -6.74
N GLU A 133 -8.50 25.30 -6.92
CA GLU A 133 -7.99 23.92 -6.89
C GLU A 133 -6.93 23.71 -7.99
N ASP A 134 -7.27 24.02 -9.25
CA ASP A 134 -6.36 23.83 -10.39
C ASP A 134 -5.14 24.74 -10.28
N ALA A 135 -5.35 25.99 -9.83
CA ALA A 135 -4.28 26.92 -9.56
C ALA A 135 -3.32 26.38 -8.49
N ALA A 136 -3.84 25.76 -7.43
CA ALA A 136 -3.02 25.13 -6.41
C ALA A 136 -2.18 23.97 -6.97
N ILE A 137 -2.77 23.13 -7.81
CA ILE A 137 -2.08 22.02 -8.50
C ILE A 137 -0.97 22.56 -9.42
N SER A 138 -1.22 23.64 -10.14
CA SER A 138 -0.26 24.26 -11.06
C SER A 138 0.80 25.12 -10.37
N GLY A 139 0.76 25.25 -9.03
CA GLY A 139 1.70 26.10 -8.30
C GLY A 139 1.46 27.61 -8.46
N GLY A 140 0.30 28.01 -8.96
CA GLY A 140 -0.09 29.38 -9.26
C GLY A 140 -1.19 29.92 -8.34
N GLY A 141 -1.70 31.12 -8.67
CA GLY A 141 -2.80 31.77 -7.96
C GLY A 141 -3.82 32.40 -8.93
N LEU A 142 -5.10 32.27 -8.61
CA LEU A 142 -6.20 32.84 -9.42
C LEU A 142 -6.14 34.36 -9.58
N LEU A 143 -5.75 35.08 -8.53
CA LEU A 143 -5.80 36.55 -8.51
C LEU A 143 -4.46 37.20 -8.87
N MET A 144 -3.37 36.43 -8.86
CA MET A 144 -2.05 36.88 -9.24
C MET A 144 -1.31 35.71 -9.89
N PRO A 145 -0.72 35.87 -11.09
CA PRO A 145 0.09 34.83 -11.74
C PRO A 145 1.44 34.60 -11.03
N SER A 146 1.54 34.94 -9.75
CA SER A 146 2.73 34.71 -8.94
C SER A 146 2.84 33.22 -8.65
N VAL A 147 3.89 32.59 -9.19
CA VAL A 147 4.11 31.15 -9.14
C VAL A 147 5.06 30.82 -7.99
N SER A 148 4.62 29.95 -7.08
CA SER A 148 5.55 29.19 -6.23
C SER A 148 5.76 27.84 -6.89
N ASP A 149 6.59 27.87 -7.93
CA ASP A 149 6.90 26.67 -8.70
C ASP A 149 7.50 25.59 -7.82
N LEU A 150 7.08 24.36 -8.02
CA LEU A 150 7.71 23.20 -7.45
C LEU A 150 8.41 22.44 -8.58
N ALA A 151 9.74 22.56 -8.63
CA ALA A 151 10.54 21.67 -9.45
C ALA A 151 10.73 20.35 -8.68
N PHE A 152 10.22 19.26 -9.25
CA PHE A 152 10.32 17.95 -8.65
C PHE A 152 11.77 17.43 -8.66
N GLY A 153 12.06 16.49 -7.77
CA GLY A 153 13.38 15.87 -7.70
C GLY A 153 13.61 14.97 -8.92
N PRO A 154 14.85 14.81 -9.40
CA PRO A 154 15.14 13.89 -10.49
C PRO A 154 14.60 12.47 -10.20
N GLY A 155 13.86 11.91 -11.17
CA GLY A 155 13.20 10.60 -11.03
C GLY A 155 11.81 10.68 -10.41
N PHE A 156 11.20 11.87 -10.36
CA PHE A 156 9.79 12.07 -10.04
C PHE A 156 9.18 12.98 -11.12
N ASP A 157 8.40 12.41 -12.02
CA ASP A 157 7.69 13.13 -13.08
C ASP A 157 6.18 12.96 -12.84
N ALA A 158 5.51 14.02 -12.37
CA ALA A 158 4.14 13.91 -11.88
C ALA A 158 3.13 13.68 -13.02
N ASP A 159 2.32 12.64 -12.92
CA ASP A 159 1.25 12.31 -13.87
C ASP A 159 -0.13 12.76 -13.39
N PHE A 160 -0.38 12.64 -12.08
CA PHE A 160 -1.67 12.92 -11.47
C PHE A 160 -1.51 13.82 -10.26
N ALA A 161 -2.59 14.51 -9.89
CA ALA A 161 -2.66 15.23 -8.64
C ALA A 161 -4.02 15.10 -7.96
N ILE A 162 -4.00 15.10 -6.63
CA ILE A 162 -5.18 15.33 -5.80
C ILE A 162 -5.01 16.67 -5.09
N ALA A 163 -5.94 17.60 -5.31
CA ALA A 163 -6.14 18.75 -4.44
C ALA A 163 -7.24 18.43 -3.43
N PHE A 164 -6.98 18.64 -2.15
CA PHE A 164 -7.97 18.42 -1.10
C PHE A 164 -7.99 19.52 -0.03
N THR A 165 -9.15 19.66 0.60
CA THR A 165 -9.39 20.56 1.73
C THR A 165 -9.96 19.82 2.92
N ASN A 166 -9.69 20.33 4.12
CA ASN A 166 -10.28 19.90 5.37
C ASN A 166 -10.72 21.14 6.16
N THR A 167 -11.97 21.55 6.03
CA THR A 167 -12.49 22.78 6.64
C THR A 167 -13.64 22.51 7.61
N MET A 168 -13.99 23.50 8.43
CA MET A 168 -15.18 23.42 9.28
C MET A 168 -16.50 23.32 8.48
N ALA A 169 -16.49 23.73 7.21
CA ALA A 169 -17.66 23.62 6.32
C ALA A 169 -17.76 22.24 5.65
N GLY A 170 -16.72 21.41 5.75
CA GLY A 170 -16.60 20.12 5.08
C GLY A 170 -15.23 19.93 4.44
N ALA A 171 -15.05 18.76 3.82
CA ALA A 171 -13.86 18.39 3.08
C ALA A 171 -14.20 18.13 1.61
N SER A 172 -13.23 18.34 0.75
CA SER A 172 -13.31 18.04 -0.69
C SER A 172 -12.01 17.41 -1.16
N ALA A 173 -12.07 16.58 -2.19
CA ALA A 173 -10.91 16.03 -2.86
C ALA A 173 -11.22 15.77 -4.34
N THR A 174 -10.35 16.21 -5.23
CA THR A 174 -10.51 16.06 -6.68
C THR A 174 -9.25 15.44 -7.28
N LEU A 175 -9.42 14.38 -8.07
CA LEU A 175 -8.34 13.74 -8.82
C LEU A 175 -8.32 14.24 -10.26
N VAL A 176 -7.14 14.67 -10.71
CA VAL A 176 -6.90 15.07 -12.11
C VAL A 176 -5.66 14.39 -12.67
N ALA A 177 -5.67 14.16 -13.99
CA ALA A 177 -4.46 13.89 -14.76
C ALA A 177 -3.86 15.22 -15.22
N LEU A 178 -2.55 15.35 -15.04
CA LEU A 178 -1.78 16.55 -15.36
C LEU A 178 -1.50 16.62 -16.86
N SER A 179 -1.43 17.84 -17.39
CA SER A 179 -1.11 18.07 -18.79
C SER A 179 -0.26 19.33 -18.95
N ALA A 180 0.93 19.18 -19.55
CA ALA A 180 1.81 20.31 -19.79
C ALA A 180 1.19 21.30 -20.78
N GLY A 181 1.09 22.58 -20.38
CA GLY A 181 0.56 23.67 -21.20
C GLY A 181 -0.91 23.54 -21.60
N ALA A 182 -1.68 22.69 -20.92
CA ALA A 182 -3.11 22.48 -21.19
C ALA A 182 -3.89 22.34 -19.86
N PRO A 183 -5.23 22.46 -19.90
CA PRO A 183 -6.06 22.18 -18.72
C PRO A 183 -5.87 20.76 -18.21
N HIS A 184 -5.97 20.59 -16.89
CA HIS A 184 -5.96 19.28 -16.25
C HIS A 184 -7.19 18.48 -16.68
N THR A 185 -7.05 17.16 -16.79
CA THR A 185 -8.18 16.29 -17.13
C THR A 185 -8.79 15.69 -15.87
N PRO A 186 -10.05 16.00 -15.51
CA PRO A 186 -10.70 15.38 -14.36
C PRO A 186 -10.86 13.88 -14.55
N ILE A 187 -10.38 13.08 -13.61
CA ILE A 187 -10.52 11.61 -13.63
C ILE A 187 -11.76 11.18 -12.84
N GLY A 188 -12.08 11.91 -11.76
CA GLY A 188 -13.28 11.67 -10.97
C GLY A 188 -13.29 12.45 -9.66
N SER A 189 -14.47 12.53 -9.05
CA SER A 189 -14.62 13.09 -7.70
C SER A 189 -14.29 12.03 -6.66
N LEU A 190 -13.43 12.38 -5.71
CA LEU A 190 -13.12 11.54 -4.57
C LEU A 190 -14.06 11.90 -3.41
N ALA A 191 -14.34 10.93 -2.53
CA ALA A 191 -15.11 11.18 -1.33
C ALA A 191 -14.16 11.50 -0.18
N ALA A 192 -14.24 12.72 0.35
CA ALA A 192 -13.46 13.22 1.47
C ALA A 192 -14.33 13.27 2.74
N THR A 193 -14.08 12.37 3.69
CA THR A 193 -14.94 12.17 4.87
C THR A 193 -14.19 12.51 6.15
N GLN A 194 -14.75 13.43 6.93
CA GLN A 194 -14.25 13.74 8.27
C GLN A 194 -14.76 12.72 9.29
N SER A 195 -13.90 12.31 10.22
CA SER A 195 -14.29 11.46 11.35
C SER A 195 -15.38 12.10 12.23
N VAL A 196 -15.42 13.42 12.28
CA VAL A 196 -16.49 14.22 12.89
C VAL A 196 -16.90 15.30 11.89
N ALA A 197 -18.11 15.19 11.36
CA ALA A 197 -18.63 16.13 10.37
C ALA A 197 -18.65 17.58 10.90
N GLY A 198 -18.12 18.51 10.10
CA GLY A 198 -18.08 19.94 10.44
C GLY A 198 -16.97 20.30 11.42
N VAL A 199 -16.01 19.40 11.65
CA VAL A 199 -14.82 19.62 12.48
C VAL A 199 -13.61 19.18 11.69
N CYS A 200 -12.55 20.00 11.70
CA CYS A 200 -11.24 19.66 11.15
C CYS A 200 -10.60 18.55 11.98
N SER A 201 -11.03 17.33 11.69
CA SER A 201 -10.68 16.10 12.36
C SER A 201 -9.93 15.21 11.37
N ARG A 202 -9.70 13.94 11.72
CA ARG A 202 -9.13 12.96 10.79
C ARG A 202 -9.95 12.95 9.51
N LEU A 203 -9.26 12.97 8.38
CA LEU A 203 -9.84 12.92 7.05
C LEU A 203 -9.53 11.55 6.42
N GLU A 204 -10.53 10.96 5.79
CA GLU A 204 -10.39 9.79 4.94
C GLU A 204 -10.82 10.15 3.51
N ILE A 205 -9.94 9.93 2.54
CA ILE A 205 -10.24 10.11 1.11
C ILE A 205 -10.39 8.72 0.49
N THR A 206 -11.54 8.49 -0.15
CA THR A 206 -11.91 7.22 -0.77
C THR A 206 -12.40 7.43 -2.20
N GLY A 207 -12.53 6.35 -2.96
CA GLY A 207 -12.91 6.39 -4.38
C GLY A 207 -11.72 6.44 -5.35
N LEU A 208 -10.50 6.59 -4.82
CA LEU A 208 -9.26 6.40 -5.58
C LEU A 208 -9.07 4.91 -5.87
N THR A 209 -8.58 4.57 -7.07
CA THR A 209 -8.21 3.20 -7.42
C THR A 209 -6.83 3.19 -8.09
N LEU A 210 -6.11 2.07 -8.02
CA LEU A 210 -4.87 1.87 -8.78
C LEU A 210 -5.11 2.13 -10.27
N ALA A 211 -6.23 1.64 -10.81
CA ALA A 211 -6.61 1.86 -12.21
C ALA A 211 -6.78 3.36 -12.55
N SER A 212 -7.25 4.18 -11.61
CA SER A 212 -7.35 5.63 -11.84
C SER A 212 -5.99 6.35 -11.93
N LEU A 213 -4.93 5.70 -11.45
CA LEU A 213 -3.52 6.12 -11.56
C LEU A 213 -2.78 5.36 -12.67
N GLY A 214 -3.49 4.62 -13.53
CA GLY A 214 -2.89 3.81 -14.59
C GLY A 214 -2.18 2.54 -14.11
N LEU A 215 -2.44 2.12 -12.87
CA LEU A 215 -1.80 0.99 -12.22
C LEU A 215 -2.72 -0.23 -12.09
N THR A 216 -2.09 -1.37 -11.90
CA THR A 216 -2.70 -2.64 -11.51
C THR A 216 -2.23 -3.07 -10.12
N GLN A 217 -2.87 -4.10 -9.58
CA GLN A 217 -2.54 -4.61 -8.27
C GLN A 217 -1.11 -5.20 -8.24
N GLY A 218 -0.34 -4.87 -7.21
CA GLY A 218 1.10 -5.20 -7.09
C GLY A 218 2.02 -4.12 -7.66
N ASP A 219 1.49 -3.17 -8.43
CA ASP A 219 2.26 -2.01 -8.85
C ASP A 219 2.48 -1.03 -7.68
N SER A 220 3.37 -0.09 -7.93
CA SER A 220 3.77 0.96 -7.00
C SER A 220 3.63 2.32 -7.64
N PHE A 221 3.44 3.36 -6.83
CA PHE A 221 3.61 4.75 -7.26
C PHE A 221 4.46 5.52 -6.27
N ASP A 222 5.15 6.53 -6.76
CA ASP A 222 5.81 7.52 -5.94
C ASP A 222 4.86 8.71 -5.73
N TRP A 223 4.90 9.32 -4.55
CA TRP A 223 4.05 10.45 -4.21
C TRP A 223 4.73 11.44 -3.28
N LEU A 224 4.30 12.68 -3.34
CA LEU A 224 4.64 13.71 -2.35
C LEU A 224 3.45 14.63 -2.15
N ALA A 225 3.41 15.33 -1.01
CA ALA A 225 2.38 16.32 -0.77
C ALA A 225 2.97 17.66 -0.34
N THR A 226 2.26 18.74 -0.65
CA THR A 226 2.62 20.13 -0.34
C THR A 226 1.35 20.97 -0.14
N LEU A 227 1.46 22.11 0.55
CA LEU A 227 0.33 22.99 0.82
C LEU A 227 0.53 24.34 0.10
N LEU A 228 -0.48 24.77 -0.63
CA LEU A 228 -0.45 26.01 -1.41
C LEU A 228 -1.80 26.72 -1.38
N ASP A 229 -1.76 28.05 -1.39
CA ASP A 229 -2.93 28.90 -1.53
C ASP A 229 -3.26 29.19 -3.00
N GLY A 230 -4.30 28.56 -3.53
CA GLY A 230 -4.69 28.66 -4.95
C GLY A 230 -5.28 30.02 -5.33
N VAL A 231 -5.48 30.92 -4.38
CA VAL A 231 -5.92 32.30 -4.65
C VAL A 231 -4.72 33.22 -4.88
N SER A 232 -3.71 33.13 -4.01
CA SER A 232 -2.52 34.00 -3.99
C SER A 232 -1.28 33.41 -4.65
N GLY A 233 -1.22 32.08 -4.84
CA GLY A 233 -0.04 31.36 -5.32
C GLY A 233 1.02 31.11 -4.26
N ALA A 234 0.76 31.47 -3.00
CA ALA A 234 1.75 31.32 -1.93
C ALA A 234 1.81 29.88 -1.42
N ARG A 235 2.99 29.26 -1.53
CA ARG A 235 3.28 27.95 -0.94
C ARG A 235 3.81 28.10 0.48
N THR A 236 3.48 27.13 1.31
CA THR A 236 4.00 27.02 2.67
C THR A 236 5.18 26.03 2.72
N ASN A 237 5.77 25.86 3.89
CA ASN A 237 6.83 24.88 4.15
C ASN A 237 6.29 23.52 4.62
N GLU A 238 4.99 23.27 4.51
CA GLU A 238 4.43 21.95 4.78
C GLU A 238 4.60 21.02 3.59
N PHE A 239 5.34 19.93 3.81
CA PHE A 239 5.58 18.87 2.84
C PHE A 239 5.47 17.49 3.49
N GLN A 240 5.14 16.49 2.67
CA GLN A 240 5.26 15.07 2.98
C GLN A 240 6.04 14.39 1.87
N GLY A 241 6.95 13.48 2.25
CA GLY A 241 7.84 12.79 1.31
C GLY A 241 9.08 13.59 0.92
N VAL A 242 9.39 14.71 1.58
CA VAL A 242 10.54 15.55 1.25
C VAL A 242 11.54 15.55 2.40
N VAL A 243 12.73 14.99 2.24
CA VAL A 243 13.69 14.74 3.35
C VAL A 243 14.05 16.02 4.10
N SER A 244 14.19 17.14 3.40
CA SER A 244 14.56 18.44 3.97
C SER A 244 13.66 19.55 3.42
N PRO A 245 12.43 19.73 3.95
CA PRO A 245 11.53 20.77 3.49
C PRO A 245 12.09 22.17 3.80
N PRO A 246 11.59 23.23 3.11
CA PRO A 246 12.02 24.60 3.38
C PRO A 246 11.92 24.99 4.86
N ALA A 247 12.93 25.67 5.40
CA ALA A 247 12.95 26.03 6.82
C ALA A 247 11.92 27.10 7.22
N THR A 248 11.42 27.84 6.24
CA THR A 248 10.41 28.92 6.35
C THR A 248 9.47 28.84 5.17
N ASN A 249 8.27 29.38 5.29
CA ASN A 249 7.34 29.51 4.16
C ASN A 249 8.02 30.16 2.95
N PRO A 250 8.12 29.45 1.80
CA PRO A 250 8.71 29.98 0.58
C PRO A 250 7.86 31.11 -0.03
N GLY A 251 6.56 31.14 0.28
CA GLY A 251 5.64 32.15 -0.24
C GLY A 251 5.54 32.03 -1.75
N LEU A 252 5.94 33.07 -2.47
CA LEU A 252 5.95 33.11 -3.94
C LEU A 252 7.30 32.70 -4.55
N SER A 253 8.23 32.21 -3.73
CA SER A 253 9.53 31.72 -4.23
C SER A 253 9.37 30.30 -4.78
N SER A 254 10.08 29.98 -5.86
CA SER A 254 10.18 28.62 -6.36
C SER A 254 10.89 27.72 -5.34
N VAL A 255 10.45 26.46 -5.28
CA VAL A 255 11.04 25.37 -4.49
C VAL A 255 11.61 24.34 -5.46
N THR A 256 12.81 23.85 -5.17
CA THR A 256 13.44 22.76 -5.94
C THR A 256 13.72 21.60 -5.01
N LEU A 257 13.12 20.45 -5.32
CA LEU A 257 13.33 19.22 -4.60
C LEU A 257 14.56 18.47 -5.14
N THR A 258 15.08 17.56 -4.34
CA THR A 258 16.26 16.76 -4.66
C THR A 258 15.86 15.32 -4.99
N GLN A 259 16.79 14.55 -5.57
CA GLN A 259 16.53 13.16 -5.93
C GLN A 259 16.14 12.36 -4.66
N GLY A 260 15.02 11.63 -4.74
CA GLY A 260 14.49 10.85 -3.62
C GLY A 260 13.61 11.64 -2.65
N ASP A 261 13.28 12.91 -2.93
CA ASP A 261 12.26 13.67 -2.22
C ASP A 261 10.85 13.29 -2.69
N PHE A 262 10.50 12.03 -2.46
CA PHE A 262 9.16 11.48 -2.54
C PHE A 262 9.04 10.28 -1.60
N ASN A 263 7.81 9.90 -1.29
CA ASN A 263 7.50 8.61 -0.70
C ASN A 263 7.16 7.62 -1.81
N ARG A 264 7.39 6.33 -1.57
CA ARG A 264 6.89 5.26 -2.42
C ARG A 264 5.74 4.55 -1.73
N PHE A 265 4.67 4.25 -2.46
CA PHE A 265 3.63 3.32 -2.05
C PHE A 265 3.73 2.07 -2.92
N ASP A 266 3.79 0.91 -2.27
CA ASP A 266 3.71 -0.39 -2.93
C ASP A 266 2.31 -0.96 -2.61
N SER A 267 1.52 -1.27 -3.65
CA SER A 267 0.18 -1.83 -3.45
C SER A 267 0.25 -3.30 -3.05
N VAL A 268 -0.82 -3.78 -2.41
CA VAL A 268 -0.97 -5.20 -2.04
C VAL A 268 -0.95 -6.06 -3.29
N ASP A 269 -0.11 -7.09 -3.37
CA ASP A 269 -0.10 -8.04 -4.48
C ASP A 269 -1.39 -8.88 -4.56
N ARG A 270 -1.76 -9.26 -5.78
CA ARG A 270 -2.93 -10.11 -5.99
C ARG A 270 -2.60 -11.57 -5.74
N VAL A 271 -2.92 -12.06 -4.55
CA VAL A 271 -2.85 -13.47 -4.18
C VAL A 271 -4.26 -14.03 -4.02
N LEU A 272 -4.53 -15.16 -4.66
CA LEU A 272 -5.84 -15.81 -4.67
C LEU A 272 -5.74 -17.24 -4.15
N VAL A 273 -6.83 -17.74 -3.56
CA VAL A 273 -7.02 -19.18 -3.39
C VAL A 273 -7.19 -19.76 -4.79
N ASN A 274 -6.29 -20.65 -5.19
CA ASN A 274 -6.24 -21.17 -6.55
C ASN A 274 -6.82 -22.58 -6.66
N GLU A 275 -6.49 -23.45 -5.70
CA GLU A 275 -6.94 -24.84 -5.70
C GLU A 275 -7.10 -25.36 -4.27
N VAL A 276 -8.15 -26.16 -4.04
CA VAL A 276 -8.42 -26.80 -2.75
C VAL A 276 -8.84 -28.25 -2.98
N ASP A 277 -8.25 -29.17 -2.23
CA ASP A 277 -8.65 -30.58 -2.13
C ASP A 277 -8.91 -30.87 -0.65
N SER A 278 -10.18 -31.08 -0.31
CA SER A 278 -10.63 -31.26 1.07
C SER A 278 -11.11 -32.68 1.38
N ASP A 279 -11.37 -33.49 0.36
CA ASP A 279 -11.87 -34.86 0.49
C ASP A 279 -10.94 -35.76 -0.32
N SER A 280 -9.98 -36.43 0.35
CA SER A 280 -9.05 -37.35 -0.31
C SER A 280 -9.22 -38.79 0.21
N PRO A 281 -8.85 -39.83 -0.56
CA PRO A 281 -9.28 -41.19 -0.24
C PRO A 281 -8.91 -41.65 1.19
N GLY A 282 -9.90 -42.23 1.88
CA GLY A 282 -9.70 -42.91 3.14
C GLY A 282 -9.69 -41.97 4.35
N SER A 283 -8.50 -41.57 4.79
CA SER A 283 -8.32 -40.77 6.02
C SER A 283 -7.72 -39.41 5.72
N ASP A 284 -8.06 -38.83 4.58
CA ASP A 284 -7.68 -37.49 4.14
C ASP A 284 -6.19 -37.19 4.36
N THR A 285 -5.34 -37.83 3.55
CA THR A 285 -3.87 -37.77 3.69
C THR A 285 -3.17 -36.98 2.59
N ALA A 286 -3.95 -36.43 1.66
CA ALA A 286 -3.49 -35.65 0.53
C ALA A 286 -4.22 -34.30 0.38
N GLU A 287 -4.91 -33.82 1.42
CA GLU A 287 -5.59 -32.51 1.42
C GLU A 287 -4.57 -31.38 1.19
N PHE A 288 -4.99 -30.33 0.47
CA PHE A 288 -4.18 -29.14 0.28
C PHE A 288 -4.99 -27.88 -0.01
N VAL A 289 -4.34 -26.73 0.20
CA VAL A 289 -4.76 -25.42 -0.27
C VAL A 289 -3.60 -24.79 -1.01
N GLU A 290 -3.84 -24.41 -2.26
CA GLU A 290 -2.90 -23.71 -3.13
C GLU A 290 -3.32 -22.25 -3.28
N LEU A 291 -2.33 -21.37 -3.24
CA LEU A 291 -2.43 -19.96 -3.57
C LEU A 291 -1.73 -19.68 -4.91
N PHE A 292 -2.27 -18.71 -5.65
CA PHE A 292 -1.67 -18.25 -6.91
C PHE A 292 -1.65 -16.72 -7.02
N GLY A 293 -0.59 -16.19 -7.61
CA GLY A 293 -0.37 -14.75 -7.78
C GLY A 293 0.88 -14.45 -8.62
N ALA A 294 1.43 -13.24 -8.46
CA ALA A 294 2.69 -12.90 -9.08
C ALA A 294 3.85 -13.72 -8.48
N GLY A 295 4.84 -14.07 -9.30
CA GLY A 295 6.00 -14.83 -8.84
C GLY A 295 6.80 -14.06 -7.80
N ASP A 296 7.34 -14.77 -6.81
CA ASP A 296 8.16 -14.21 -5.73
C ASP A 296 7.43 -13.19 -4.82
N THR A 297 6.10 -13.06 -4.92
CA THR A 297 5.26 -12.26 -4.00
C THR A 297 5.42 -12.76 -2.57
N ALA A 298 5.83 -11.87 -1.67
CA ALA A 298 5.90 -12.13 -0.24
C ALA A 298 4.49 -12.30 0.36
N LEU A 299 4.34 -13.23 1.29
CA LEU A 299 3.08 -13.54 1.97
C LEU A 299 3.05 -13.03 3.41
N ASP A 300 3.99 -12.15 3.79
CA ASP A 300 4.04 -11.53 5.11
C ASP A 300 2.74 -10.74 5.40
N GLY A 301 2.18 -10.95 6.59
CA GLY A 301 0.90 -10.41 7.01
C GLY A 301 -0.32 -11.19 6.52
N ALA A 302 -0.14 -12.25 5.71
CA ALA A 302 -1.25 -13.05 5.20
C ALA A 302 -1.53 -14.30 6.05
N LEU A 303 -2.81 -14.67 6.14
CA LEU A 303 -3.29 -15.87 6.83
C LEU A 303 -4.20 -16.69 5.93
N ILE A 304 -3.95 -18.00 5.86
CA ILE A 304 -4.98 -18.95 5.41
C ILE A 304 -5.81 -19.33 6.64
N VAL A 305 -7.13 -19.20 6.55
CA VAL A 305 -8.07 -19.54 7.62
C VAL A 305 -9.08 -20.56 7.12
N PHE A 306 -9.27 -21.61 7.91
CA PHE A 306 -10.30 -22.62 7.68
C PHE A 306 -11.50 -22.36 8.58
N PHE A 307 -12.70 -22.33 8.00
CA PHE A 307 -13.97 -22.08 8.68
C PHE A 307 -14.87 -23.30 8.65
N ASN A 308 -15.53 -23.56 9.77
CA ASN A 308 -16.52 -24.63 9.89
C ASN A 308 -17.91 -24.07 9.59
N GLY A 309 -18.62 -24.62 8.61
CA GLY A 309 -19.94 -24.12 8.21
C GLY A 309 -21.10 -24.53 9.12
N SER A 310 -20.90 -25.41 10.10
CA SER A 310 -21.93 -25.66 11.13
C SER A 310 -21.99 -24.56 12.17
N GLY A 311 -20.90 -23.79 12.35
CA GLY A 311 -20.83 -22.70 13.32
C GLY A 311 -20.51 -21.34 12.73
N ASP A 312 -20.19 -21.28 11.43
CA ASP A 312 -19.66 -20.09 10.73
C ASP A 312 -18.47 -19.48 11.48
N VAL A 313 -17.58 -20.33 12.02
CA VAL A 313 -16.43 -19.94 12.85
C VAL A 313 -15.12 -20.58 12.38
N SER A 314 -14.02 -19.86 12.56
CA SER A 314 -12.68 -20.37 12.28
C SER A 314 -12.36 -21.56 13.17
N TYR A 315 -11.67 -22.57 12.64
CA TYR A 315 -11.15 -23.70 13.43
C TYR A 315 -9.64 -23.90 13.26
N ARG A 316 -9.04 -23.26 12.27
CA ARG A 316 -7.60 -23.24 12.07
C ARG A 316 -7.19 -21.99 11.31
N SER A 317 -6.04 -21.44 11.67
CA SER A 317 -5.32 -20.43 10.91
C SER A 317 -3.90 -20.91 10.65
N ILE A 318 -3.34 -20.53 9.50
CA ILE A 318 -1.99 -20.83 9.06
C ILE A 318 -1.34 -19.49 8.71
N ASP A 319 -0.32 -19.13 9.48
CA ASP A 319 0.53 -17.95 9.32
C ASP A 319 1.51 -18.14 8.16
N LEU A 320 1.53 -17.16 7.25
CA LEU A 320 2.37 -17.17 6.06
C LEU A 320 3.59 -16.24 6.17
N ASP A 321 3.84 -15.62 7.34
CA ASP A 321 5.02 -14.79 7.58
C ASP A 321 6.32 -15.55 7.25
N GLY A 322 7.20 -14.87 6.51
CA GLY A 322 8.47 -15.42 6.03
C GLY A 322 8.36 -16.34 4.81
N PHE A 323 7.17 -16.57 4.26
CA PHE A 323 6.96 -17.30 3.01
C PHE A 323 6.69 -16.37 1.83
N ALA A 324 6.87 -16.92 0.63
CA ALA A 324 6.57 -16.25 -0.63
C ALA A 324 6.00 -17.26 -1.64
N LEU A 325 5.25 -16.76 -2.62
CA LEU A 325 4.97 -17.51 -3.84
C LEU A 325 6.30 -17.86 -4.53
N ASN A 326 6.39 -19.03 -5.15
CA ASN A 326 7.57 -19.36 -5.95
C ASN A 326 7.63 -18.49 -7.22
N GLY A 327 8.73 -18.55 -7.97
CA GLY A 327 8.89 -17.76 -9.20
C GLY A 327 7.87 -18.06 -10.32
N ALA A 328 7.07 -19.13 -10.19
CA ALA A 328 5.95 -19.42 -11.09
C ALA A 328 4.59 -18.95 -10.53
N GLY A 329 4.57 -18.32 -9.35
CA GLY A 329 3.38 -17.75 -8.72
C GLY A 329 2.63 -18.68 -7.77
N TYR A 330 3.21 -19.82 -7.35
CA TYR A 330 2.50 -20.79 -6.50
C TYR A 330 3.06 -20.87 -5.08
N PHE A 331 2.16 -21.05 -4.12
CA PHE A 331 2.46 -21.51 -2.77
C PHE A 331 1.36 -22.48 -2.35
N PHE A 332 1.68 -23.53 -1.61
CA PHE A 332 0.63 -24.39 -1.08
C PHE A 332 0.97 -24.92 0.30
N THR A 333 -0.09 -25.15 1.07
CA THR A 333 -0.08 -25.84 2.35
C THR A 333 -0.82 -27.16 2.20
N ALA A 334 -0.32 -28.24 2.79
CA ALA A 334 -0.90 -29.57 2.55
C ALA A 334 -0.68 -30.55 3.70
N ASN A 335 -1.29 -31.72 3.60
CA ASN A 335 -0.91 -32.88 4.41
C ASN A 335 0.54 -33.33 4.15
N PRO A 336 1.15 -34.13 5.05
CA PRO A 336 2.50 -34.66 4.86
C PRO A 336 2.61 -35.66 3.69
N GLY A 337 1.48 -36.19 3.19
CA GLY A 337 1.43 -37.04 2.01
C GLY A 337 1.69 -36.30 0.69
N VAL A 338 1.55 -34.97 0.69
CA VAL A 338 1.83 -34.12 -0.48
C VAL A 338 3.23 -33.53 -0.34
N ALA A 339 4.15 -33.97 -1.19
CA ALA A 339 5.52 -33.51 -1.15
C ALA A 339 5.67 -32.06 -1.64
N GLY A 340 6.54 -31.29 -1.00
CA GLY A 340 6.90 -29.94 -1.46
C GLY A 340 6.05 -28.80 -0.91
N ALA A 341 5.13 -29.08 0.02
CA ALA A 341 4.33 -28.05 0.67
C ALA A 341 5.22 -27.06 1.43
N GLY A 342 4.88 -25.77 1.34
CA GLY A 342 5.57 -24.73 2.12
C GLY A 342 5.30 -24.89 3.61
N ILE A 343 4.04 -25.20 3.95
CA ILE A 343 3.61 -25.51 5.31
C ILE A 343 2.83 -26.82 5.31
N THR A 344 3.08 -27.67 6.30
CA THR A 344 2.34 -28.94 6.47
C THR A 344 1.31 -28.84 7.59
N PHE A 345 0.09 -29.34 7.36
CA PHE A 345 -0.91 -29.58 8.41
C PHE A 345 -1.21 -31.08 8.56
N ALA A 346 -1.83 -31.46 9.67
CA ALA A 346 -2.08 -32.88 9.98
C ALA A 346 -3.17 -33.46 9.07
N ASN A 347 -3.15 -34.78 8.84
CA ASN A 347 -4.22 -35.46 8.10
C ASN A 347 -5.61 -35.18 8.71
N SER A 348 -6.64 -35.15 7.86
CA SER A 348 -8.03 -34.85 8.23
C SER A 348 -8.20 -33.50 8.95
N THR A 349 -7.33 -32.54 8.64
CA THR A 349 -7.45 -31.19 9.22
C THR A 349 -8.44 -30.36 8.41
N LEU A 350 -8.41 -30.46 7.08
CA LEU A 350 -9.22 -29.63 6.20
C LEU A 350 -10.57 -30.31 6.01
N GLN A 351 -11.57 -29.88 6.77
CA GLN A 351 -12.87 -30.54 6.79
C GLN A 351 -13.56 -30.51 5.41
N ASN A 352 -14.23 -31.62 5.05
CA ASN A 352 -14.80 -31.90 3.72
C ASN A 352 -16.09 -31.08 3.42
N GLY A 353 -16.46 -30.15 4.30
CA GLY A 353 -17.54 -29.21 4.10
C GLY A 353 -18.95 -29.66 4.53
N PRO A 354 -19.92 -28.72 4.52
CA PRO A 354 -19.81 -27.36 3.99
C PRO A 354 -18.94 -26.46 4.87
N ASP A 355 -17.84 -25.96 4.32
CA ASP A 355 -16.76 -25.26 5.03
C ASP A 355 -16.15 -24.21 4.08
N ALA A 356 -15.16 -23.46 4.56
CA ALA A 356 -14.46 -22.50 3.70
C ALA A 356 -12.97 -22.42 4.00
N VAL A 357 -12.24 -22.09 2.94
CA VAL A 357 -10.87 -21.60 3.00
C VAL A 357 -10.91 -20.12 2.64
N ALA A 358 -10.29 -19.28 3.46
CA ALA A 358 -10.21 -17.85 3.23
C ALA A 358 -8.78 -17.35 3.45
N LEU A 359 -8.38 -16.39 2.62
CA LEU A 359 -7.11 -15.67 2.72
C LEU A 359 -7.40 -14.29 3.32
N TYR A 360 -6.71 -13.93 4.39
CA TYR A 360 -6.81 -12.62 5.07
C TYR A 360 -5.47 -11.91 5.12
N LEU A 361 -5.48 -10.58 5.23
CA LEU A 361 -4.32 -9.77 5.64
C LEU A 361 -4.47 -9.37 7.11
N LEU A 362 -4.10 -10.28 8.00
CA LEU A 362 -4.22 -10.11 9.45
C LEU A 362 -3.01 -10.76 10.13
N PRO A 363 -2.52 -10.22 11.26
CA PRO A 363 -1.38 -10.81 11.96
C PRO A 363 -1.73 -12.13 12.66
N SER A 364 -2.99 -12.33 13.06
CA SER A 364 -3.47 -13.61 13.61
C SER A 364 -5.00 -13.68 13.63
N MET A 365 -5.55 -14.89 13.68
CA MET A 365 -6.96 -15.13 13.98
C MET A 365 -7.11 -16.20 15.05
N THR A 366 -7.94 -15.91 16.06
CA THR A 366 -8.28 -16.87 17.12
C THR A 366 -9.28 -17.89 16.60
N ASN A 367 -9.10 -19.17 16.95
CA ASN A 367 -10.10 -20.20 16.64
C ASN A 367 -11.43 -19.91 17.35
N GLY A 368 -12.55 -20.12 16.66
CA GLY A 368 -13.89 -19.78 17.13
C GLY A 368 -14.32 -18.36 16.75
N THR A 369 -13.50 -17.61 16.02
CA THR A 369 -13.87 -16.29 15.48
C THR A 369 -14.91 -16.47 14.37
N THR A 370 -16.04 -15.76 14.47
CA THR A 370 -17.08 -15.74 13.43
C THR A 370 -16.54 -15.21 12.12
N VAL A 371 -17.00 -15.75 10.99
CA VAL A 371 -16.71 -15.24 9.65
C VAL A 371 -16.90 -13.73 9.56
N SER A 372 -15.99 -13.04 8.90
CA SER A 372 -16.08 -11.59 8.66
C SER A 372 -15.45 -11.21 7.32
N SER A 373 -15.85 -10.08 6.75
CA SER A 373 -15.25 -9.56 5.50
C SER A 373 -14.12 -8.56 5.73
N GLY A 374 -13.77 -8.26 6.99
CA GLY A 374 -12.69 -7.34 7.32
C GLY A 374 -11.34 -7.96 7.00
N GLU A 375 -10.49 -7.23 6.27
CA GLU A 375 -9.18 -7.69 5.80
C GLU A 375 -9.21 -8.98 4.95
N LEU A 376 -10.37 -9.34 4.40
CA LEU A 376 -10.52 -10.53 3.57
C LEU A 376 -9.95 -10.26 2.17
N VAL A 377 -9.00 -11.09 1.76
CA VAL A 377 -8.39 -11.07 0.42
C VAL A 377 -9.23 -11.90 -0.55
N ASP A 378 -9.34 -13.20 -0.30
CA ASP A 378 -10.04 -14.14 -1.17
C ASP A 378 -10.68 -15.24 -0.33
N ALA A 379 -11.69 -15.93 -0.88
CA ALA A 379 -12.30 -17.05 -0.20
C ALA A 379 -12.93 -18.03 -1.19
N LEU A 380 -12.93 -19.29 -0.79
CA LEU A 380 -13.68 -20.37 -1.40
C LEU A 380 -14.54 -21.04 -0.32
N VAL A 381 -15.85 -21.00 -0.53
CA VAL A 381 -16.80 -21.81 0.25
C VAL A 381 -17.08 -23.08 -0.54
N TYR A 382 -16.91 -24.25 0.07
CA TYR A 382 -16.98 -25.55 -0.60
C TYR A 382 -17.73 -26.59 0.23
N GLY A 383 -18.16 -27.69 -0.40
CA GLY A 383 -18.70 -28.86 0.30
C GLY A 383 -19.17 -30.00 -0.59
N HIS A 384 -19.79 -31.02 0.04
CA HIS A 384 -20.23 -32.26 -0.62
C HIS A 384 -21.31 -32.07 -1.69
N THR A 385 -22.34 -31.30 -1.38
CA THR A 385 -23.37 -30.86 -2.32
C THR A 385 -23.55 -29.37 -2.13
N ALA A 386 -24.08 -28.66 -3.12
CA ALA A 386 -24.43 -27.26 -2.94
C ALA A 386 -25.87 -27.13 -2.35
N PRO A 387 -26.05 -26.79 -1.05
CA PRO A 387 -27.31 -26.18 -0.63
C PRO A 387 -27.14 -24.79 0.03
N ALA A 388 -28.30 -24.13 0.21
CA ALA A 388 -28.62 -22.83 0.80
C ALA A 388 -27.50 -21.88 1.27
N THR A 389 -27.66 -20.60 0.89
CA THR A 389 -26.95 -19.44 1.45
C THR A 389 -26.81 -19.53 2.97
N THR A 390 -25.57 -19.65 3.44
CA THR A 390 -25.19 -19.56 4.86
C THR A 390 -24.64 -18.17 5.15
N LEU A 391 -24.50 -17.82 6.43
CA LEU A 391 -23.77 -16.61 6.82
C LEU A 391 -22.35 -16.62 6.24
N MET A 392 -21.71 -17.79 6.15
CA MET A 392 -20.42 -17.97 5.50
C MET A 392 -20.42 -17.58 4.02
N VAL A 393 -21.41 -18.00 3.21
CA VAL A 393 -21.52 -17.57 1.80
C VAL A 393 -21.79 -16.06 1.73
N ASP A 394 -22.75 -15.56 2.49
CA ASP A 394 -23.14 -14.14 2.47
C ASP A 394 -21.99 -13.21 2.93
N THR A 395 -21.08 -13.72 3.75
CA THR A 395 -19.95 -12.95 4.29
C THR A 395 -18.69 -13.10 3.44
N LEU A 396 -18.30 -14.33 3.09
CA LEU A 396 -17.03 -14.62 2.43
C LEU A 396 -17.13 -14.49 0.90
N THR A 397 -18.25 -14.90 0.30
CA THR A 397 -18.45 -14.89 -1.17
C THR A 397 -19.85 -14.36 -1.52
N PRO A 398 -20.16 -13.10 -1.19
CA PRO A 398 -21.50 -12.54 -1.31
C PRO A 398 -22.02 -12.60 -2.74
N GLY A 399 -23.23 -13.13 -2.90
CA GLY A 399 -23.87 -13.29 -4.21
C GLY A 399 -23.34 -14.45 -5.06
N GLN A 400 -22.40 -15.23 -4.54
CA GLN A 400 -21.85 -16.41 -5.19
C GLN A 400 -22.47 -17.70 -4.64
N MET A 401 -22.25 -18.80 -5.35
CA MET A 401 -22.65 -20.14 -4.90
C MET A 401 -21.47 -20.83 -4.23
N MET A 402 -21.75 -21.66 -3.22
CA MET A 402 -20.81 -22.66 -2.71
C MET A 402 -20.45 -23.65 -3.83
N ILE A 403 -19.17 -24.01 -3.93
CA ILE A 403 -18.69 -24.96 -4.93
C ILE A 403 -18.78 -26.39 -4.39
N ALA A 404 -19.26 -27.32 -5.22
CA ALA A 404 -19.37 -28.73 -4.86
C ALA A 404 -18.18 -29.51 -5.38
N GLU A 405 -17.49 -30.26 -4.51
CA GLU A 405 -16.34 -31.11 -4.87
C GLU A 405 -16.75 -32.37 -5.66
N GLY A 406 -18.06 -32.70 -5.67
CA GLY A 406 -18.61 -33.79 -6.48
C GLY A 406 -19.86 -34.43 -5.88
N GLY A 407 -20.75 -34.94 -6.75
CA GLY A 407 -22.04 -35.50 -6.32
C GLY A 407 -21.97 -36.91 -5.71
N SER A 408 -20.84 -37.62 -5.88
CA SER A 408 -20.61 -38.97 -5.36
C SER A 408 -19.29 -39.08 -4.60
N ALA A 409 -19.15 -40.08 -3.72
CA ALA A 409 -17.90 -40.30 -2.95
C ALA A 409 -16.66 -40.45 -3.85
N ALA A 410 -16.78 -41.27 -4.88
CA ALA A 410 -15.69 -41.49 -5.83
C ALA A 410 -15.30 -40.23 -6.62
N GLU A 411 -16.20 -39.26 -6.77
CA GLU A 411 -15.86 -38.00 -7.44
C GLU A 411 -15.16 -37.02 -6.52
N ARG A 412 -15.61 -36.89 -5.27
CA ARG A 412 -14.98 -35.98 -4.30
C ARG A 412 -13.57 -36.44 -3.95
N GLU A 413 -13.42 -37.73 -3.66
CA GLU A 413 -12.12 -38.36 -3.33
C GLU A 413 -11.10 -38.37 -4.48
N ALA A 414 -11.46 -37.89 -5.69
CA ALA A 414 -10.63 -37.99 -6.88
C ALA A 414 -10.40 -36.65 -7.59
N LYS A 415 -10.89 -35.54 -7.04
CA LYS A 415 -10.85 -34.21 -7.66
C LYS A 415 -10.58 -33.15 -6.62
N SER A 416 -9.98 -32.07 -7.08
CA SER A 416 -9.85 -30.80 -6.38
C SER A 416 -10.76 -29.75 -7.02
N ILE A 417 -10.98 -28.64 -6.31
CA ILE A 417 -11.68 -27.46 -6.78
C ILE A 417 -10.64 -26.43 -7.22
N GLN A 418 -10.53 -26.13 -8.51
CA GLN A 418 -9.47 -25.28 -9.05
C GLN A 418 -10.01 -24.11 -9.87
N ARG A 419 -9.38 -22.92 -9.74
CA ARG A 419 -9.60 -21.81 -10.68
C ARG A 419 -9.09 -22.19 -12.07
N CYS A 420 -9.94 -22.09 -13.09
CA CYS A 420 -9.60 -22.51 -14.45
C CYS A 420 -9.80 -21.35 -15.45
N PRO A 421 -8.71 -20.76 -16.01
CA PRO A 421 -7.30 -21.03 -15.72
C PRO A 421 -6.83 -20.52 -14.34
N ASN A 422 -5.60 -20.86 -13.93
CA ASN A 422 -5.01 -20.40 -12.68
C ASN A 422 -5.10 -18.87 -12.52
N GLY A 423 -5.53 -18.43 -11.33
CA GLY A 423 -5.76 -17.01 -11.02
C GLY A 423 -6.94 -16.34 -11.74
N ALA A 424 -7.82 -17.11 -12.41
CA ALA A 424 -9.00 -16.56 -13.08
C ALA A 424 -10.07 -16.06 -12.10
N GLY A 425 -10.93 -15.15 -12.57
CA GLY A 425 -12.01 -14.53 -11.78
C GLY A 425 -11.48 -13.49 -10.80
N ALA A 426 -12.33 -12.60 -10.31
CA ALA A 426 -11.96 -11.62 -9.28
C ALA A 426 -11.75 -12.30 -7.91
N PRO A 427 -11.15 -11.61 -6.91
CA PRO A 427 -11.23 -12.10 -5.54
C PRO A 427 -12.68 -12.36 -5.14
N ARG A 428 -12.91 -13.49 -4.46
CA ARG A 428 -14.21 -13.99 -3.98
C ARG A 428 -15.20 -14.34 -5.09
N ASP A 429 -14.74 -14.42 -6.35
CA ASP A 429 -15.51 -14.91 -7.49
C ASP A 429 -15.38 -16.44 -7.58
N THR A 430 -16.43 -17.15 -7.17
CA THR A 430 -16.42 -18.62 -7.22
C THR A 430 -16.73 -19.17 -8.60
N SER A 431 -17.23 -18.34 -9.53
CA SER A 431 -17.57 -18.77 -10.90
C SER A 431 -16.36 -19.17 -11.74
N ALA A 432 -15.15 -18.82 -11.29
CA ALA A 432 -13.89 -19.20 -11.92
C ALA A 432 -13.42 -20.62 -11.54
N PHE A 433 -14.01 -21.24 -10.52
CA PHE A 433 -13.65 -22.59 -10.09
C PHE A 433 -14.40 -23.66 -10.89
N GLN A 434 -13.75 -24.80 -11.12
CA GLN A 434 -14.29 -25.97 -11.84
C GLN A 434 -14.11 -27.26 -11.05
#